data_AF-A0A7S0XTD1-F1
#
_entry.id   AF-A0A7S0XTD1-F1
#
_cell.length_a   1.000
_cell.length_b   1.000
_cell.length_c   1.000
_cell.angle_alpha   90.00
_cell.angle_beta   90.00
_cell.angle_gamma   90.00
#
_symmetry.space_group_name_H-M   'P 1'
#
loop_
_entity.id
_entity.type
_entity.pdbx_description
1 polymer ?
#
loop_
_entity_poly.entity_id
_entity_poly.type
_entity_poly.pdbx_seq_one_letter_code
_entity_poly.pdbx_strand_id
1 'polypeptide(L)'
;EVTRENFDEACTKLEELLKGCSFVAFDEEMTGIRIDGTTEPAAGDTTEVRYAKMRRVATRYNIVQFGVCVFTEEGDEGGYEAHPFNFYVFPDASSRDHSSTITMSADTAGFLRSHGMDWKKWIDEGIPFTTLAAWRKAVDAAQEKKEQQPGAGGGAGDRRVSITSENDVVFLRDEMERVRGWYEAGHEEQLLLSPCNPFLRKALYQELEAYGDVTTSSVKEREGDRNARIALNVYTDDQKAKLAEEALAAQLLECDRRGGMCRVMRLLSESGRPLVGHNCMYDLMFMYS
;
A
#
# COMPACT_ATOMS: atom_id res chain seq x y z
N GLU A 1 1.59 -6.01 -19.99
CA GLU A 1 1.28 -6.84 -18.80
C GLU A 1 1.68 -6.07 -17.56
N VAL A 2 0.93 -6.22 -16.48
CA VAL A 2 1.17 -5.55 -15.20
C VAL A 2 1.21 -6.59 -14.09
N THR A 3 2.32 -6.60 -13.35
CA THR A 3 2.57 -7.44 -12.18
C THR A 3 2.95 -6.55 -11.00
N ARG A 4 3.21 -7.15 -9.83
CA ARG A 4 3.62 -6.38 -8.64
C ARG A 4 4.86 -5.51 -8.85
N GLU A 5 5.77 -5.92 -9.74
CA GLU A 5 7.05 -5.24 -9.97
C GLU A 5 6.91 -3.91 -10.72
N ASN A 6 5.97 -3.84 -11.68
CA ASN A 6 5.72 -2.64 -12.49
C ASN A 6 4.38 -1.96 -12.16
N PHE A 7 3.73 -2.37 -11.07
CA PHE A 7 2.39 -1.91 -10.71
C PHE A 7 2.29 -0.40 -10.50
N ASP A 8 3.28 0.21 -9.84
CA ASP A 8 3.29 1.64 -9.57
C ASP A 8 3.39 2.46 -10.87
N GLU A 9 4.31 2.09 -11.76
CA GLU A 9 4.48 2.75 -13.06
C GLU A 9 3.22 2.63 -13.91
N ALA A 10 2.61 1.43 -13.93
CA ALA A 10 1.36 1.19 -14.64
C ALA A 10 0.21 2.03 -14.07
N CYS A 11 0.09 2.17 -12.74
CA CYS A 11 -0.93 2.99 -12.11
C CYS A 11 -0.75 4.49 -12.40
N THR A 12 0.49 4.99 -12.37
CA THR A 12 0.78 6.39 -12.75
C THR A 12 0.42 6.65 -14.21
N LYS A 13 0.75 5.72 -15.11
CA LYS A 13 0.37 5.84 -16.53
C LYS A 13 -1.16 5.77 -16.71
N LEU A 14 -1.84 4.85 -16.02
CA LEU A 14 -3.29 4.72 -16.05
C LEU A 14 -3.97 6.01 -15.57
N GLU A 15 -3.54 6.54 -14.43
CA GLU A 15 -4.07 7.79 -13.87
C GLU A 15 -3.93 8.96 -14.85
N GLU A 16 -2.79 9.09 -15.53
CA GLU A 16 -2.58 10.13 -16.54
C GLU A 16 -3.52 9.97 -17.74
N LEU A 17 -3.64 8.75 -18.28
CA LEU A 17 -4.52 8.47 -19.42
C LEU A 17 -6.01 8.75 -19.09
N LEU A 18 -6.45 8.44 -17.87
CA LEU A 18 -7.83 8.66 -17.43
C LEU A 18 -8.23 10.14 -17.41
N LYS A 19 -7.29 11.08 -17.30
CA LYS A 19 -7.56 12.53 -17.33
C LYS A 19 -8.10 12.98 -18.67
N GLY A 20 -7.73 12.32 -19.77
CA GLY A 20 -8.07 12.74 -21.13
C GLY A 20 -8.86 11.73 -21.96
N CYS A 21 -9.08 10.50 -21.47
CA CYS A 21 -9.71 9.45 -22.28
C CYS A 21 -11.21 9.67 -22.53
N SER A 22 -11.73 9.10 -23.61
CA SER A 22 -13.16 9.13 -23.93
C SER A 22 -13.93 8.08 -23.12
N PHE A 23 -13.41 6.85 -23.06
CA PHE A 23 -14.00 5.75 -22.27
C PHE A 23 -12.94 4.69 -21.94
N VAL A 24 -13.32 3.75 -21.07
CA VAL A 24 -12.49 2.61 -20.68
C VAL A 24 -13.28 1.33 -20.92
N ALA A 25 -12.65 0.31 -21.52
CA ALA A 25 -13.19 -1.04 -21.55
C ALA A 25 -12.51 -1.92 -20.51
N PHE A 26 -13.23 -2.90 -19.98
CA PHE A 26 -12.68 -3.89 -19.05
C PHE A 26 -13.22 -5.29 -19.31
N ASP A 27 -12.46 -6.29 -18.89
CA ASP A 27 -12.78 -7.72 -18.98
C ASP A 27 -11.96 -8.49 -17.95
N GLU A 28 -12.44 -9.64 -17.48
CA GLU A 28 -11.77 -10.43 -16.47
C GLU A 28 -11.59 -11.89 -16.87
N GLU A 29 -10.48 -12.46 -16.42
CA GLU A 29 -10.28 -13.91 -16.39
C GLU A 29 -10.45 -14.41 -14.96
N MET A 30 -11.32 -15.39 -14.74
CA MET A 30 -11.61 -15.92 -13.40
C MET A 30 -11.16 -17.37 -13.22
N THR A 31 -10.98 -17.79 -11.98
CA THR A 31 -10.66 -19.19 -11.65
C THR A 31 -11.84 -20.15 -11.83
N GLY A 32 -13.03 -19.63 -12.09
CA GLY A 32 -14.24 -20.40 -12.40
C GLY A 32 -15.47 -19.50 -12.52
N ILE A 33 -16.43 -19.91 -13.34
CA ILE A 33 -17.66 -19.14 -13.64
C ILE A 33 -18.96 -19.90 -13.33
N ARG A 34 -18.84 -21.10 -12.76
CA ARG A 34 -19.99 -21.94 -12.42
C ARG A 34 -19.67 -22.87 -11.25
N ILE A 35 -20.69 -23.16 -10.45
CA ILE A 35 -20.68 -24.18 -9.41
C ILE A 35 -21.71 -25.23 -9.81
N ASP A 36 -21.21 -26.41 -10.18
CA ASP A 36 -22.03 -27.48 -10.74
C ASP A 36 -23.16 -27.90 -9.82
N GLY A 37 -24.34 -28.07 -10.41
CA GLY A 37 -25.58 -28.51 -9.76
C GLY A 37 -26.25 -27.46 -8.87
N THR A 38 -25.75 -26.22 -8.81
CA THR A 38 -26.31 -25.20 -7.90
C THR A 38 -26.48 -23.80 -8.49
N THR A 39 -25.79 -23.47 -9.59
CA THR A 39 -25.73 -22.10 -10.13
C THR A 39 -26.13 -22.00 -11.59
N GLU A 40 -26.58 -23.11 -12.19
CA GLU A 40 -27.09 -23.17 -13.54
C GLU A 40 -28.31 -22.26 -13.70
N PRO A 41 -28.35 -21.41 -14.75
CA PRO A 41 -29.55 -20.67 -15.08
C PRO A 41 -30.70 -21.64 -15.43
N ALA A 42 -31.87 -21.42 -14.82
CA ALA A 42 -33.10 -22.12 -15.16
C ALA A 42 -34.09 -21.15 -15.84
N ALA A 43 -34.95 -21.70 -16.70
CA ALA A 43 -35.91 -20.91 -17.49
C ALA A 43 -36.90 -20.10 -16.63
N GLY A 44 -37.19 -20.56 -15.39
CA GLY A 44 -38.05 -19.88 -14.44
C GLY A 44 -37.34 -19.01 -13.40
N ASP A 45 -36.02 -18.83 -13.51
CA ASP A 45 -35.29 -18.01 -12.54
C ASP A 45 -35.71 -16.54 -12.63
N THR A 46 -36.14 -15.97 -11.51
CA THR A 46 -36.29 -14.52 -11.35
C THR A 46 -34.91 -13.84 -11.34
N THR A 47 -34.86 -12.53 -11.56
CA THR A 47 -33.63 -11.74 -11.46
C THR A 47 -32.93 -11.92 -10.10
N GLU A 48 -33.70 -11.95 -9.01
CA GLU A 48 -33.19 -12.20 -7.64
C GLU A 48 -32.51 -13.57 -7.53
N VAL A 49 -33.12 -14.62 -8.08
CA VAL A 49 -32.55 -15.96 -8.07
C VAL A 49 -31.28 -16.03 -8.91
N ARG A 50 -31.26 -15.40 -10.09
CA ARG A 50 -30.06 -15.30 -10.93
C ARG A 50 -28.94 -14.57 -10.21
N TYR A 51 -29.23 -13.42 -9.60
CA TYR A 51 -28.27 -12.66 -8.81
C TYR A 51 -27.71 -13.51 -7.65
N ALA A 52 -28.56 -14.21 -6.90
CA ALA A 52 -28.12 -15.06 -5.80
C ALA A 52 -27.21 -16.21 -6.27
N LYS A 53 -27.49 -16.82 -7.43
CA LYS A 53 -26.63 -17.84 -8.05
C LYS A 53 -25.28 -17.25 -8.47
N MET A 54 -25.28 -16.13 -9.19
CA MET A 54 -24.06 -15.51 -9.68
C MET A 54 -23.18 -14.99 -8.53
N ARG A 55 -23.79 -14.40 -7.49
CA ARG A 55 -23.07 -13.99 -6.27
C ARG A 55 -22.34 -15.15 -5.61
N ARG A 56 -22.94 -16.35 -5.56
CA ARG A 56 -22.28 -17.55 -5.02
C ARG A 56 -21.04 -17.94 -5.81
N VAL A 57 -21.07 -17.76 -7.14
CA VAL A 57 -19.91 -17.99 -8.01
C VAL A 57 -18.82 -16.97 -7.70
N ALA A 58 -19.15 -15.67 -7.71
CA ALA A 58 -18.19 -14.59 -7.46
C ALA A 58 -17.53 -14.68 -6.07
N THR A 59 -18.27 -15.08 -5.03
CA THR A 59 -17.71 -15.28 -3.68
C THR A 59 -16.83 -16.53 -3.55
N ARG A 60 -16.94 -17.50 -4.48
CA ARG A 60 -16.20 -18.78 -4.40
C ARG A 60 -14.90 -18.76 -5.18
N TYR A 61 -14.93 -18.16 -6.36
CA TYR A 61 -13.79 -18.09 -7.27
C TYR A 61 -13.08 -16.74 -7.14
N ASN A 62 -11.98 -16.57 -7.85
CA ASN A 62 -11.15 -15.37 -7.80
C ASN A 62 -10.89 -14.84 -9.22
N ILE A 63 -10.60 -13.55 -9.30
CA ILE A 63 -10.00 -12.94 -10.49
C ILE A 63 -8.55 -13.46 -10.62
N VAL A 64 -8.18 -13.82 -11.84
CA VAL A 64 -6.83 -14.21 -12.25
C VAL A 64 -6.14 -13.04 -12.94
N GLN A 65 -6.81 -12.47 -13.94
CA GLN A 65 -6.40 -11.27 -14.64
C GLN A 65 -7.55 -10.27 -14.70
N PHE A 66 -7.22 -9.00 -14.54
CA PHE A 66 -8.11 -7.88 -14.79
C PHE A 66 -7.58 -7.11 -16.00
N GLY A 67 -8.31 -7.14 -17.10
CA GLY A 67 -8.02 -6.41 -18.32
C GLY A 67 -8.67 -5.03 -18.30
N VAL A 68 -7.88 -4.00 -18.60
CA VAL A 68 -8.35 -2.61 -18.75
C VAL A 68 -7.79 -2.05 -20.04
N CYS A 69 -8.61 -1.42 -20.86
CA CYS A 69 -8.15 -0.70 -22.04
C CYS A 69 -8.70 0.72 -22.03
N VAL A 70 -7.81 1.71 -22.01
CA VAL A 70 -8.18 3.12 -22.06
C VAL A 70 -8.19 3.59 -23.52
N PHE A 71 -9.25 4.28 -23.93
CA PHE A 71 -9.41 4.77 -25.30
C PHE A 71 -9.37 6.30 -25.34
N THR A 72 -8.42 6.86 -26.09
CA THR A 72 -8.24 8.30 -26.30
C THR A 72 -8.50 8.64 -27.75
N GLU A 73 -9.27 9.69 -28.04
CA GLU A 73 -9.53 10.12 -29.42
C GLU A 73 -8.26 10.61 -30.11
N GLU A 74 -8.03 10.14 -31.33
CA GLU A 74 -6.96 10.64 -32.20
C GLU A 74 -7.45 11.88 -32.95
N GLY A 75 -7.02 13.06 -32.48
CA GLY A 75 -7.30 14.42 -32.98
C GLY A 75 -8.14 14.58 -34.26
N ASP A 76 -7.59 15.26 -35.28
CA ASP A 76 -8.34 15.63 -36.49
C ASP A 76 -8.49 14.47 -37.50
N GLU A 77 -7.71 13.40 -37.35
CA GLU A 77 -7.74 12.24 -38.27
C GLU A 77 -8.89 11.26 -37.97
N GLY A 78 -9.48 11.34 -36.76
CA GLY A 78 -10.60 10.52 -36.32
C GLY A 78 -10.17 9.09 -35.99
N GLY A 79 -10.60 8.58 -34.84
CA GLY A 79 -10.22 7.24 -34.38
C GLY A 79 -9.98 7.22 -32.88
N TYR A 80 -9.51 6.08 -32.38
CA TYR A 80 -9.13 5.91 -30.99
C TYR A 80 -7.78 5.22 -30.90
N GLU A 81 -6.89 5.78 -30.10
CA GLU A 81 -5.71 5.08 -29.60
C GLU A 81 -6.11 4.24 -28.38
N ALA A 82 -5.70 2.97 -28.38
CA ALA A 82 -6.04 2.00 -27.34
C ALA A 82 -4.83 1.71 -26.45
N HIS A 83 -5.00 1.83 -25.14
CA HIS A 83 -3.96 1.62 -24.13
C HIS A 83 -4.32 0.43 -23.22
N PRO A 84 -3.97 -0.81 -23.59
CA PRO A 84 -4.32 -2.00 -22.83
C PRO A 84 -3.36 -2.26 -21.64
N PHE A 85 -3.95 -2.69 -20.53
CA PHE A 85 -3.32 -3.12 -19.29
C PHE A 85 -3.90 -4.48 -18.89
N ASN A 86 -3.04 -5.47 -18.66
CA ASN A 86 -3.43 -6.79 -18.18
C ASN A 86 -2.82 -7.00 -16.79
N PHE A 87 -3.61 -6.78 -15.74
CA PHE A 87 -3.19 -6.88 -14.35
C PHE A 87 -3.30 -8.33 -13.88
N TYR A 88 -2.20 -8.94 -13.46
CA TYR A 88 -2.23 -10.26 -12.79
C TYR A 88 -2.59 -10.05 -11.33
N VAL A 89 -3.66 -10.68 -10.84
CA VAL A 89 -4.23 -10.39 -9.51
C VAL A 89 -4.16 -11.63 -8.62
N PHE A 90 -3.48 -11.56 -7.48
CA PHE A 90 -3.36 -12.72 -6.57
C PHE A 90 -3.57 -12.30 -5.11
N PRO A 91 -4.34 -13.07 -4.31
CA PRO A 91 -4.65 -12.70 -2.94
C PRO A 91 -3.39 -12.67 -2.06
N ASP A 92 -3.28 -11.65 -1.20
CA ASP A 92 -2.23 -11.59 -0.19
C ASP A 92 -2.53 -12.56 0.96
N ALA A 93 -1.73 -13.61 1.09
CA ALA A 93 -1.90 -14.61 2.15
C ALA A 93 -1.78 -14.04 3.58
N SER A 94 -1.18 -12.85 3.74
CA SER A 94 -1.08 -12.15 5.03
C SER A 94 -2.30 -11.29 5.36
N SER A 95 -3.18 -11.06 4.38
CA SER A 95 -4.39 -10.27 4.55
C SER A 95 -5.40 -11.00 5.45
N ARG A 96 -6.10 -10.22 6.29
CA ARG A 96 -7.22 -10.70 7.11
C ARG A 96 -8.57 -10.34 6.51
N ASP A 97 -8.58 -9.63 5.38
CA ASP A 97 -9.77 -9.05 4.77
C ASP A 97 -10.46 -10.01 3.79
N HIS A 98 -9.73 -10.98 3.26
CA HIS A 98 -10.24 -12.00 2.36
C HIS A 98 -9.73 -13.39 2.76
N SER A 99 -10.34 -14.44 2.19
CA SER A 99 -9.86 -15.81 2.34
C SER A 99 -8.46 -15.93 1.73
N SER A 100 -7.56 -16.63 2.43
CA SER A 100 -6.28 -17.09 1.86
C SER A 100 -6.44 -18.35 1.02
N THR A 101 -7.65 -18.92 0.97
CA THR A 101 -7.98 -20.09 0.16
C THR A 101 -8.44 -19.67 -1.23
N ILE A 102 -7.79 -20.22 -2.24
CA ILE A 102 -8.16 -20.06 -3.65
C ILE A 102 -8.92 -21.31 -4.09
N THR A 103 -10.06 -21.12 -4.76
CA THR A 103 -10.78 -22.20 -5.43
C THR A 103 -10.62 -22.06 -6.93
N MET A 104 -10.38 -23.16 -7.64
CA MET A 104 -10.28 -23.18 -9.10
C MET A 104 -11.09 -24.33 -9.70
N SER A 105 -11.75 -24.08 -10.82
CA SER A 105 -12.34 -25.13 -11.66
C SER A 105 -11.24 -25.73 -12.56
N ALA A 106 -11.19 -27.06 -12.65
CA ALA A 106 -10.22 -27.76 -13.48
C ALA A 106 -10.39 -27.42 -14.97
N ASP A 107 -11.63 -27.32 -15.44
CA ASP A 107 -11.94 -26.99 -16.83
C ASP A 107 -11.52 -25.56 -17.17
N THR A 108 -11.82 -24.60 -16.28
CA THR A 108 -11.39 -23.20 -16.43
C THR A 108 -9.86 -23.09 -16.41
N ALA A 109 -9.20 -23.79 -15.48
CA ALA A 109 -7.75 -23.81 -15.40
C ALA A 109 -7.10 -24.38 -16.68
N GLY A 110 -7.67 -25.45 -17.23
CA GLY A 110 -7.25 -26.05 -18.50
C GLY A 110 -7.45 -25.12 -19.68
N PHE A 111 -8.61 -24.46 -19.77
CA PHE A 111 -8.94 -23.48 -20.81
C PHE A 111 -7.99 -22.28 -20.79
N LEU A 112 -7.80 -21.64 -19.64
CA LEU A 112 -6.90 -20.49 -19.52
C LEU A 112 -5.46 -20.88 -19.86
N ARG A 113 -5.00 -22.07 -19.41
CA ARG A 113 -3.69 -22.60 -19.79
C ARG A 113 -3.54 -22.77 -21.30
N SER A 114 -4.56 -23.26 -22.01
CA SER A 114 -4.50 -23.42 -23.47
C SER A 114 -4.50 -22.09 -24.21
N HIS A 115 -4.87 -20.99 -23.54
CA HIS A 115 -4.82 -19.62 -24.07
C HIS A 115 -3.63 -18.81 -23.53
N GLY A 116 -2.62 -19.48 -22.97
CA GLY A 116 -1.35 -18.85 -22.60
C GLY A 116 -1.29 -18.28 -21.18
N MET A 117 -2.27 -18.59 -20.31
CA MET A 117 -2.21 -18.18 -18.91
C MET A 117 -1.00 -18.78 -18.19
N ASP A 118 -0.15 -17.92 -17.64
CA ASP A 118 1.02 -18.29 -16.84
C ASP A 118 0.66 -18.34 -15.35
N TRP A 119 0.32 -19.54 -14.87
CA TRP A 119 -0.02 -19.80 -13.47
C TRP A 119 1.13 -19.53 -12.50
N LYS A 120 2.39 -19.69 -12.95
CA LYS A 120 3.55 -19.43 -12.11
C LYS A 120 3.70 -17.93 -11.90
N LYS A 121 3.65 -17.15 -12.98
CA LYS A 121 3.67 -15.67 -12.92
C LYS A 121 2.52 -15.15 -12.05
N TRP A 122 1.32 -15.71 -12.21
CA TRP A 122 0.16 -15.33 -11.40
C TRP A 122 0.40 -15.48 -9.90
N ILE A 123 0.97 -16.61 -9.46
CA ILE A 123 1.25 -16.88 -8.04
C ILE A 123 2.42 -16.03 -7.52
N ASP A 124 3.50 -15.95 -8.28
CA ASP A 124 4.75 -15.35 -7.80
C ASP A 124 4.71 -13.80 -7.86
N GLU A 125 4.09 -13.26 -8.92
CA GLU A 125 4.15 -11.85 -9.28
C GLU A 125 2.78 -11.15 -9.23
N GLY A 126 1.72 -11.86 -8.81
CA GLY A 126 0.38 -11.30 -8.72
C GLY A 126 0.27 -10.09 -7.79
N ILE A 127 -0.49 -9.11 -8.24
CA ILE A 127 -0.79 -7.88 -7.52
C ILE A 127 -1.78 -8.22 -6.38
N PRO A 128 -1.48 -7.84 -5.13
CA PRO A 128 -2.39 -8.06 -4.01
C PRO A 128 -3.67 -7.25 -4.18
N PHE A 129 -4.66 -7.54 -3.35
CA PHE A 129 -5.86 -6.71 -3.26
C PHE A 129 -6.41 -6.73 -1.85
N THR A 130 -7.18 -5.68 -1.53
CA THR A 130 -7.96 -5.60 -0.30
C THR A 130 -9.28 -4.90 -0.58
N THR A 131 -10.19 -4.94 0.39
CA THR A 131 -11.46 -4.22 0.32
C THR A 131 -11.23 -2.71 0.46
N LEU A 132 -12.12 -1.92 -0.15
CA LEU A 132 -12.08 -0.46 -0.01
C LEU A 132 -12.16 -0.01 1.46
N ALA A 133 -12.91 -0.72 2.29
CA ALA A 133 -13.04 -0.41 3.72
C ALA A 133 -11.72 -0.61 4.48
N ALA A 134 -11.00 -1.70 4.21
CA ALA A 134 -9.71 -1.97 4.83
C ALA A 134 -8.63 -0.99 4.37
N TRP A 135 -8.58 -0.66 3.08
CA TRP A 135 -7.69 0.37 2.55
C TRP A 135 -7.96 1.73 3.17
N ARG A 136 -9.24 2.17 3.25
CA ARG A 136 -9.62 3.46 3.88
C ARG A 136 -9.15 3.52 5.33
N LYS A 137 -9.40 2.46 6.10
CA LYS A 137 -8.92 2.37 7.48
C LYS A 137 -7.40 2.50 7.59
N ALA A 138 -6.64 1.93 6.65
CA ALA A 138 -5.18 2.06 6.63
C ALA A 138 -4.73 3.50 6.33
N VAL A 139 -5.40 4.16 5.38
CA VAL A 139 -5.16 5.57 5.03
C VAL A 139 -5.51 6.50 6.19
N ASP A 140 -6.69 6.34 6.79
CA ASP A 140 -7.13 7.13 7.94
C ASP A 140 -6.13 6.99 9.10
N ALA A 141 -5.68 5.77 9.39
CA ALA A 141 -4.66 5.52 10.41
C ALA A 141 -3.28 6.13 10.08
N ALA A 142 -2.92 6.24 8.80
CA ALA A 142 -1.69 6.93 8.39
C ALA A 142 -1.81 8.45 8.56
N GLN A 143 -2.97 9.01 8.25
CA GLN A 143 -3.27 10.43 8.42
C GLN A 143 -3.37 10.82 9.91
N GLU A 144 -4.05 10.03 10.73
CA GLU A 144 -4.13 10.23 12.19
C GLU A 144 -2.74 10.19 12.85
N LYS A 145 -1.82 9.34 12.37
CA LYS A 145 -0.42 9.32 12.84
C LYS A 145 0.34 10.60 12.53
N LYS A 146 -0.02 11.33 11.46
CA LYS A 146 0.55 12.66 11.18
C LYS A 146 0.03 13.68 12.18
N GLU A 147 -1.26 13.64 12.50
CA GLU A 147 -1.86 14.52 13.51
C GLU A 147 -1.30 14.24 14.91
N GLN A 148 -0.99 12.97 15.20
CA GLN A 148 -0.35 12.51 16.42
C GLN A 148 1.19 12.52 16.33
N GLN A 149 1.79 13.36 15.47
CA GLN A 149 3.25 13.51 15.46
C GLN A 149 3.77 13.72 16.89
N PRO A 150 4.84 13.02 17.29
CA PRO A 150 5.31 12.97 18.68
C PRO A 150 6.00 14.28 19.04
N GLY A 151 5.22 15.32 19.27
CA GLY A 151 5.52 16.30 20.30
C GLY A 151 5.12 15.68 21.63
N ALA A 152 6.10 15.38 22.46
CA ALA A 152 6.00 14.71 23.76
C ALA A 152 5.93 13.17 23.70
N GLY A 153 7.00 12.56 24.20
CA GLY A 153 6.98 11.17 24.63
C GLY A 153 5.86 10.94 25.65
N GLY A 154 5.11 9.86 25.45
CA GLY A 154 4.12 9.39 26.42
C GLY A 154 3.57 8.04 25.97
N GLY A 155 3.57 6.97 26.76
CA GLY A 155 4.02 6.83 28.13
C GLY A 155 4.19 5.35 28.47
N ALA A 156 5.28 5.05 29.17
CA ALA A 156 5.43 3.85 29.98
C ALA A 156 6.36 4.21 31.15
N GLY A 157 5.76 4.79 32.20
CA GLY A 157 6.38 5.06 33.49
C GLY A 157 7.25 6.31 33.54
N ASP A 158 6.82 7.27 34.34
CA ASP A 158 7.53 8.44 34.89
C ASP A 158 8.72 8.05 35.80
N ARG A 159 9.43 6.97 35.46
CA ARG A 159 10.72 6.63 36.08
C ARG A 159 11.81 7.12 35.16
N ARG A 160 12.38 8.27 35.52
CA ARG A 160 13.68 8.70 35.02
C ARG A 160 14.65 7.53 35.18
N VAL A 161 15.36 7.19 34.11
CA VAL A 161 16.25 6.03 34.10
C VAL A 161 17.39 6.32 35.08
N SER A 162 17.44 5.63 36.22
CA SER A 162 18.56 5.73 37.15
C SER A 162 19.71 4.89 36.64
N ILE A 163 20.70 5.53 36.02
CA ILE A 163 21.92 4.86 35.61
C ILE A 163 22.77 4.56 36.85
N THR A 164 23.05 3.29 37.11
CA THR A 164 23.81 2.83 38.29
C THR A 164 25.22 2.35 37.96
N SER A 165 25.52 2.09 36.68
CA SER A 165 26.83 1.65 36.21
C SER A 165 27.74 2.82 35.89
N GLU A 166 28.97 2.83 36.42
CA GLU A 166 29.96 3.89 36.16
C GLU A 166 30.26 4.07 34.67
N ASN A 167 30.34 2.97 33.90
CA ASN A 167 30.59 3.02 32.46
C ASN A 167 29.45 3.69 31.69
N ASP A 168 28.20 3.45 32.11
CA ASP A 168 27.01 4.03 31.46
C ASP A 168 26.89 5.52 31.78
N VAL A 169 27.31 5.95 32.97
CA VAL A 169 27.37 7.37 33.36
C VAL A 169 28.42 8.10 32.52
N VAL A 170 29.60 7.51 32.34
CA VAL A 170 30.66 8.06 31.48
C VAL A 170 30.16 8.18 30.05
N PHE A 171 29.55 7.13 29.50
CA PHE A 171 28.98 7.15 28.15
C PHE A 171 27.95 8.26 27.97
N LEU A 172 26.97 8.37 28.88
CA LEU A 172 25.93 9.39 28.79
C LEU A 172 26.53 10.80 28.86
N ARG A 173 27.47 11.03 29.78
CA ARG A 173 28.15 12.32 29.93
C ARG A 173 28.89 12.71 28.64
N ASP A 174 29.68 11.79 28.10
CA ASP A 174 30.51 12.06 26.92
C ASP A 174 29.63 12.31 25.68
N GLU A 175 28.53 11.58 25.51
CA GLU A 175 27.56 11.86 24.43
C GLU A 175 26.83 13.19 24.64
N MET A 176 26.41 13.54 25.87
CA MET A 176 25.77 14.82 26.15
C MET A 176 26.72 16.02 26.01
N GLU A 177 28.03 15.82 26.22
CA GLU A 177 29.05 16.83 25.92
C GLU A 177 29.15 17.08 24.40
N ARG A 178 29.10 16.02 23.58
CA ARG A 178 29.02 16.14 22.12
C ARG A 178 27.75 16.87 21.68
N VAL A 179 26.60 16.56 22.29
CA VAL A 179 25.33 17.25 22.02
C VAL A 179 25.44 18.73 22.35
N ARG A 180 25.98 19.08 23.52
CA ARG A 180 26.16 20.48 23.93
C ARG A 180 27.07 21.22 22.98
N GLY A 181 28.23 20.67 22.66
CA GLY A 181 29.18 21.30 21.74
C GLY A 181 28.60 21.51 20.35
N TRP A 182 27.84 20.53 19.85
CA TRP A 182 27.12 20.64 18.58
C TRP A 182 26.02 21.73 18.61
N TYR A 183 25.26 21.80 19.69
CA TYR A 183 24.19 22.78 19.86
C TYR A 183 24.75 24.22 19.94
N GLU A 184 25.83 24.42 20.70
CA GLU A 184 26.53 25.71 20.84
C GLU A 184 27.25 26.14 19.57
N ALA A 185 27.71 25.20 18.75
CA ALA A 185 28.37 25.46 17.47
C ALA A 185 27.41 25.87 16.33
N GLY A 186 26.11 26.04 16.61
CA GLY A 186 25.12 26.49 15.64
C GLY A 186 24.41 25.37 14.87
N HIS A 187 24.63 24.09 15.24
CA HIS A 187 23.80 22.95 14.82
C HIS A 187 23.47 22.85 13.32
N GLU A 188 24.38 23.33 12.46
CA GLU A 188 24.19 23.36 11.00
C GLU A 188 24.21 21.96 10.36
N GLU A 189 25.03 21.05 10.90
CA GLU A 189 25.15 19.67 10.42
C GLU A 189 24.43 18.67 11.33
N GLN A 190 24.10 17.50 10.80
CA GLN A 190 23.52 16.41 11.59
C GLN A 190 24.52 15.84 12.60
N LEU A 191 24.12 15.71 13.86
CA LEU A 191 24.91 14.98 14.86
C LEU A 191 24.43 13.53 15.00
N LEU A 192 25.35 12.58 14.76
CA LEU A 192 25.13 11.15 14.96
C LEU A 192 25.73 10.68 16.30
N LEU A 193 24.87 10.29 17.23
CA LEU A 193 25.28 9.72 18.51
C LEU A 193 25.82 8.29 18.35
N SER A 194 26.61 7.84 19.32
CA SER A 194 27.17 6.49 19.32
C SER A 194 26.06 5.43 19.46
N PRO A 195 26.20 4.24 18.82
CA PRO A 195 25.24 3.17 18.97
C PRO A 195 25.15 2.73 20.44
N CYS A 196 23.94 2.56 20.95
CA CYS A 196 23.70 2.23 22.35
C CYS A 196 22.56 1.22 22.50
N ASN A 197 22.54 0.55 23.66
CA ASN A 197 21.48 -0.38 24.01
C ASN A 197 20.14 0.36 24.30
N PRO A 198 18.98 -0.34 24.32
CA PRO A 198 17.68 0.31 24.55
C PRO A 198 17.58 1.11 25.86
N PHE A 199 18.31 0.71 26.90
CA PHE A 199 18.32 1.39 28.20
C PHE A 199 19.01 2.77 28.12
N LEU A 200 20.23 2.81 27.57
CA LEU A 200 20.96 4.05 27.32
C LEU A 200 20.25 4.95 26.30
N ARG A 201 19.60 4.35 25.29
CA ARG A 201 18.79 5.09 24.32
C ARG A 201 17.67 5.87 25.00
N LYS A 202 16.96 5.24 25.95
CA LYS A 202 15.91 5.90 26.73
C LYS A 202 16.47 7.04 27.59
N ALA A 203 17.63 6.83 28.22
CA ALA A 203 18.28 7.88 29.02
C ALA A 203 18.70 9.09 28.16
N LEU A 204 19.27 8.84 26.96
CA LEU A 204 19.60 9.90 26.00
C LEU A 204 18.36 10.69 25.58
N TYR A 205 17.25 10.03 25.23
CA TYR A 205 16.00 10.74 24.89
C TYR A 205 15.52 11.64 26.05
N GLN A 206 15.60 11.17 27.29
CA GLN A 206 15.21 11.96 28.47
C GLN A 206 16.08 13.22 28.66
N GLU A 207 17.38 13.14 28.41
CA GLU A 207 18.26 14.31 28.52
C GLU A 207 18.13 15.24 27.31
N LEU A 208 17.79 14.72 26.13
CA LEU A 208 17.52 15.51 24.93
C LEU A 208 16.22 16.33 25.02
N GLU A 209 15.29 15.98 25.91
CA GLU A 209 14.09 16.79 26.17
C GLU A 209 14.41 18.22 26.65
N ALA A 210 15.61 18.45 27.21
CA ALA A 210 16.09 19.78 27.57
C ALA A 210 16.32 20.69 26.34
N TYR A 211 16.46 20.10 25.15
CA TYR A 211 16.69 20.79 23.87
C TYR A 211 15.41 20.73 23.02
N GLY A 212 14.41 21.54 23.40
CA GLY A 212 13.04 21.43 22.87
C GLY A 212 12.86 21.71 21.36
N ASP A 213 13.86 22.28 20.70
CA ASP A 213 13.90 22.55 19.26
C ASP A 213 14.59 21.43 18.45
N VAL A 214 15.34 20.55 19.12
CA VAL A 214 16.06 19.44 18.49
C VAL A 214 15.11 18.32 18.12
N THR A 215 15.12 17.96 16.84
CA THR A 215 14.41 16.81 16.31
C THR A 215 15.31 15.59 16.33
N THR A 216 14.80 14.48 16.85
CA THR A 216 15.54 13.22 16.95
C THR A 216 15.00 12.20 15.95
N SER A 217 15.89 11.45 15.30
CA SER A 217 15.51 10.35 14.40
C SER A 217 16.42 9.15 14.60
N SER A 218 15.95 7.97 14.19
CA SER A 218 16.75 6.73 14.27
C SER A 218 17.31 6.39 12.90
N VAL A 219 18.63 6.34 12.78
CA VAL A 219 19.34 6.06 11.51
C VAL A 219 20.05 4.72 11.62
N LYS A 220 19.91 3.86 10.61
CA LYS A 220 20.71 2.63 10.48
C LYS A 220 21.78 2.86 9.42
N GLU A 221 23.03 2.53 9.73
CA GLU A 221 24.15 2.70 8.76
C GLU A 221 24.05 1.74 7.58
N ARG A 222 23.45 0.56 7.78
CA ARG A 222 23.19 -0.43 6.73
C ARG A 222 21.84 -1.11 6.93
N GLU A 223 21.25 -1.53 5.82
CA GLU A 223 20.05 -2.36 5.81
C GLU A 223 20.35 -3.70 6.50
N GLY A 224 19.56 -4.07 7.51
CA GLY A 224 19.77 -5.28 8.32
C GLY A 224 20.56 -5.09 9.63
N ASP A 225 21.08 -3.90 9.91
CA ASP A 225 21.81 -3.65 11.15
C ASP A 225 20.89 -3.65 12.38
N ARG A 226 21.33 -4.30 13.47
CA ARG A 226 20.50 -4.47 14.68
C ARG A 226 20.45 -3.21 15.53
N ASN A 227 21.47 -2.37 15.45
CA ASN A 227 21.61 -1.18 16.29
C ASN A 227 21.43 0.09 15.46
N ALA A 228 20.28 0.76 15.61
CA ALA A 228 20.08 2.09 15.05
C ALA A 228 20.82 3.14 15.91
N ARG A 229 21.44 4.13 15.30
CA ARG A 229 22.01 5.33 15.95
C ARG A 229 20.92 6.40 16.12
N ILE A 230 21.12 7.33 17.05
CA ILE A 230 20.27 8.52 17.19
C ILE A 230 20.91 9.63 16.37
N ALA A 231 20.14 10.25 15.48
CA ALA A 231 20.53 11.44 14.75
C ALA A 231 19.77 12.66 15.28
N LEU A 232 20.48 13.76 15.48
CA LEU A 232 19.95 15.04 15.95
C LEU A 232 20.05 16.07 14.83
N ASN A 233 18.95 16.77 14.58
CA ASN A 233 18.85 17.88 13.64
C ASN A 233 17.97 18.97 14.24
N VAL A 234 18.28 20.24 13.99
CA VAL A 234 17.36 21.34 14.22
C VAL A 234 16.76 21.72 12.87
N TYR A 235 15.44 21.70 12.78
CA TYR A 235 14.71 22.07 11.57
C TYR A 235 13.87 23.31 11.85
N THR A 236 13.84 24.21 10.86
CA THR A 236 12.83 25.27 10.81
C THR A 236 11.42 24.67 10.73
N ASP A 237 10.40 25.44 11.10
CA ASP A 237 9.01 24.98 11.02
C ASP A 237 8.61 24.58 9.59
N ASP A 238 9.10 25.32 8.59
CA ASP A 238 8.89 25.00 7.17
C ASP A 238 9.53 23.66 6.76
N GLN A 239 10.76 23.38 7.24
CA GLN A 239 11.42 22.10 7.00
C GLN A 239 10.69 20.93 7.69
N LYS A 240 10.23 21.13 8.93
CA LYS A 240 9.42 20.13 9.65
C LYS A 240 8.13 19.83 8.90
N ALA A 241 7.44 20.86 8.42
CA ALA A 241 6.21 20.72 7.64
C ALA A 241 6.46 19.92 6.35
N LYS A 242 7.51 20.25 5.61
CA LYS A 242 7.89 19.55 4.37
C LYS A 242 8.25 18.07 4.62
N LEU A 243 9.07 17.78 5.63
CA LEU A 243 9.41 16.40 6.00
C LEU A 243 8.18 15.58 6.44
N ALA A 244 7.26 16.22 7.17
CA ALA A 244 6.00 15.59 7.57
C ALA A 244 5.10 15.28 6.37
N GLU A 245 5.06 16.17 5.38
CA GLU A 245 4.32 15.98 4.13
C GLU A 245 4.91 14.83 3.31
N GLU A 246 6.23 14.81 3.11
CA GLU A 246 6.95 13.74 2.40
C GLU A 246 6.76 12.39 3.10
N ALA A 247 6.86 12.35 4.44
CA ALA A 247 6.64 11.14 5.22
C ALA A 247 5.19 10.62 5.10
N LEU A 248 4.19 11.52 5.13
CA LEU A 248 2.80 11.13 4.91
C LEU A 248 2.60 10.61 3.48
N ALA A 249 3.11 11.32 2.46
CA ALA A 249 3.01 10.90 1.07
C ALA A 249 3.61 9.50 0.87
N ALA A 250 4.76 9.22 1.48
CA ALA A 250 5.38 7.89 1.44
C ALA A 250 4.52 6.81 2.12
N GLN A 251 3.88 7.13 3.26
CA GLN A 251 2.98 6.20 3.94
C GLN A 251 1.69 5.94 3.15
N LEU A 252 1.12 6.97 2.50
CA LEU A 252 -0.05 6.83 1.66
C LEU A 252 0.26 5.99 0.42
N LEU A 253 1.41 6.21 -0.21
CA LEU A 253 1.87 5.38 -1.32
C LEU A 253 2.04 3.91 -0.90
N GLU A 254 2.55 3.65 0.30
CA GLU A 254 2.66 2.30 0.83
C GLU A 254 1.27 1.67 1.10
N CYS A 255 0.30 2.46 1.57
CA CYS A 255 -1.09 2.00 1.69
C CYS A 255 -1.66 1.62 0.32
N ASP A 256 -1.36 2.38 -0.73
CA ASP A 256 -1.76 2.08 -2.10
C ASP A 256 -1.08 0.82 -2.66
N ARG A 257 0.22 0.63 -2.41
CA ARG A 257 0.94 -0.60 -2.79
C ARG A 257 0.35 -1.84 -2.15
N ARG A 258 0.05 -1.76 -0.85
CA ARG A 258 -0.60 -2.86 -0.11
C ARG A 258 -2.06 -3.04 -0.53
N GLY A 259 -2.73 -1.95 -0.88
CA GLY A 259 -4.08 -1.98 -1.43
C GLY A 259 -4.15 -2.66 -2.80
N GLY A 260 -3.06 -2.60 -3.57
CA GLY A 260 -2.90 -3.24 -4.86
C GLY A 260 -4.05 -2.90 -5.80
N MET A 261 -4.81 -3.90 -6.28
CA MET A 261 -5.93 -3.67 -7.22
C MET A 261 -7.00 -2.70 -6.71
N CYS A 262 -7.13 -2.48 -5.40
CA CYS A 262 -8.01 -1.44 -4.86
C CYS A 262 -7.67 -0.04 -5.43
N ARG A 263 -6.38 0.23 -5.69
CA ARG A 263 -5.92 1.48 -6.34
C ARG A 263 -6.47 1.61 -7.75
N VAL A 264 -6.43 0.55 -8.56
CA VAL A 264 -6.98 0.56 -9.94
C VAL A 264 -8.48 0.81 -9.91
N MET A 265 -9.23 0.12 -9.04
CA MET A 265 -10.67 0.32 -8.89
C MET A 265 -11.02 1.75 -8.47
N ARG A 266 -10.23 2.34 -7.54
CA ARG A 266 -10.36 3.74 -7.15
C ARG A 266 -10.12 4.68 -8.32
N LEU A 267 -9.01 4.51 -9.06
CA LEU A 267 -8.69 5.35 -10.22
C LEU A 267 -9.81 5.32 -11.27
N LEU A 268 -10.31 4.13 -11.61
CA LEU A 268 -11.43 3.97 -12.54
C LEU A 268 -12.69 4.67 -12.02
N SER A 269 -13.06 4.46 -10.75
CA SER A 269 -14.25 5.05 -10.16
C SER A 269 -14.17 6.58 -10.01
N GLU A 270 -13.01 7.11 -9.60
CA GLU A 270 -12.78 8.53 -9.36
C GLU A 270 -12.64 9.31 -10.69
N SER A 271 -12.26 8.64 -11.78
CA SER A 271 -12.16 9.26 -13.11
C SER A 271 -13.50 9.76 -13.67
N GLY A 272 -14.62 9.16 -13.25
CA GLY A 272 -15.95 9.46 -13.80
C GLY A 272 -16.12 9.08 -15.28
N ARG A 273 -15.19 8.32 -15.86
CA ARG A 273 -15.22 7.93 -17.27
C ARG A 273 -16.19 6.77 -17.51
N PRO A 274 -16.86 6.70 -18.68
CA PRO A 274 -17.71 5.57 -19.02
C PRO A 274 -16.91 4.27 -19.03
N LEU A 275 -17.43 3.25 -18.33
CA LEU A 275 -16.90 1.89 -18.34
C LEU A 275 -17.74 1.02 -19.28
N VAL A 276 -17.06 0.31 -20.18
CA VAL A 276 -17.68 -0.57 -21.18
C VAL A 276 -17.24 -2.00 -20.92
N GLY A 277 -18.19 -2.91 -20.82
CA GLY A 277 -17.92 -4.34 -20.72
C GLY A 277 -18.93 -5.13 -21.55
N HIS A 278 -18.53 -6.33 -22.00
CA HIS A 278 -19.38 -7.21 -22.78
C HIS A 278 -19.83 -8.40 -21.92
N ASN A 279 -21.14 -8.58 -21.74
CA ASN A 279 -21.68 -9.62 -20.85
C ASN A 279 -21.09 -9.55 -19.41
N CYS A 280 -20.83 -8.33 -18.95
CA CYS A 280 -19.96 -8.05 -17.81
C CYS A 280 -20.61 -8.19 -16.43
N MET A 281 -21.75 -8.88 -16.32
CA MET A 281 -22.43 -9.01 -15.03
C MET A 281 -21.62 -9.84 -14.03
N TYR A 282 -20.88 -10.86 -14.51
CA TYR A 282 -19.96 -11.59 -13.64
C TYR A 282 -18.78 -10.71 -13.24
N ASP A 283 -18.14 -10.04 -14.19
CA ASP A 283 -17.02 -9.12 -13.95
C ASP A 283 -17.39 -8.10 -12.87
N LEU A 284 -18.55 -7.45 -12.99
CA LEU A 284 -19.07 -6.53 -11.98
C LEU A 284 -19.25 -7.18 -10.60
N MET A 285 -19.65 -8.45 -10.54
CA MET A 285 -19.79 -9.17 -9.28
C MET A 285 -18.46 -9.55 -8.64
N PHE A 286 -17.47 -9.95 -9.45
CA PHE A 286 -16.13 -10.27 -8.99
C PHE A 286 -15.38 -9.02 -8.53
N MET A 287 -15.50 -7.89 -9.25
CA MET A 287 -14.96 -6.60 -8.80
C MET A 287 -15.53 -6.16 -7.44
N TYR A 288 -16.80 -6.47 -7.17
CA TYR A 288 -17.47 -6.06 -5.94
C TYR A 288 -17.20 -7.00 -4.74
N SER A 289 -17.02 -8.29 -5.00
CA SER A 289 -16.95 -9.34 -3.96
C SER A 289 -15.66 -9.31 -3.17
#